data_AF-A0A1G1XTZ6-F1
#
_entry.id   AF-A0A1G1XTZ6-F1
#
_cell.length_a   1.000
_cell.length_b   1.000
_cell.length_c   1.000
_cell.angle_alpha   90.00
_cell.angle_beta   90.00
_cell.angle_gamma   90.00
#
_symmetry.space_group_name_H-M   'P 1'
#
loop_
_entity.id
_entity.type
_entity.pdbx_description
1 polymer ?
#
loop_
_entity_poly.entity_id
_entity_poly.type
_entity_poly.pdbx_seq_one_letter_code
_entity_poly.pdbx_strand_id
1 'polypeptide(L)' 'MRIKIDFIKLPHLRFWPRLNRSIFRVFFITFLLLFIIDLAEPGFVTNWFNPVWLLIIALISAIIFITKD' A
#
# COMPACT_ATOMS: atom_id res chain seq x y z
N MET A 1 9.93 29.67 -32.67
CA MET A 1 10.69 28.43 -32.38
C MET A 1 10.10 27.81 -31.12
N ARG A 2 9.24 26.78 -31.23
CA ARG A 2 8.63 26.12 -30.06
C ARG A 2 9.63 25.12 -29.50
N ILE A 3 10.14 25.40 -28.30
CA ILE A 3 10.94 24.45 -27.53
C ILE A 3 10.00 23.30 -27.15
N LYS A 4 10.10 22.18 -27.87
CA LYS A 4 9.55 20.90 -27.40
C LYS A 4 10.45 20.46 -26.25
N ILE A 5 9.99 20.67 -25.03
CA ILE A 5 10.62 20.09 -23.85
C ILE A 5 10.30 18.60 -23.93
N ASP A 6 11.19 17.85 -24.57
CA ASP A 6 11.13 16.40 -24.53
C ASP A 6 11.38 16.00 -23.08
N PHE A 7 10.29 15.63 -22.38
CA PHE A 7 10.25 15.00 -21.06
C PHE A 7 10.87 13.58 -21.13
N ILE A 8 12.14 13.54 -21.55
CA ILE A 8 12.96 12.35 -21.69
C ILE A 8 13.10 11.74 -20.30
N LYS A 9 12.35 10.66 -20.08
CA LYS A 9 12.71 9.53 -19.21
C LYS A 9 13.14 9.91 -17.79
N LEU A 10 12.18 10.32 -16.98
CA LEU A 10 12.36 10.46 -15.54
C LEU A 10 12.02 9.11 -14.85
N PRO A 11 13.01 8.29 -14.43
CA PRO A 11 12.77 6.96 -13.83
C PRO A 11 11.93 7.02 -12.53
N HIS A 12 11.89 8.17 -11.87
CA HIS A 12 11.11 8.40 -10.65
C HIS A 12 9.59 8.49 -10.87
N LEU A 13 9.10 8.80 -12.07
CA LEU A 13 7.66 8.82 -12.33
C LEU A 13 7.02 7.43 -12.22
N ARG A 14 7.79 6.37 -12.50
CA ARG A 14 7.37 4.97 -12.29
C ARG A 14 7.76 4.38 -10.94
N PHE A 15 8.50 5.12 -10.12
CA PHE A 15 8.90 4.68 -8.77
C PHE A 15 7.70 4.68 -7.83
N TRP A 16 6.93 5.78 -7.80
CA TRP A 16 5.80 5.94 -6.89
C TRP A 16 4.70 4.89 -7.09
N PRO A 17 4.24 4.56 -8.32
CA PRO A 17 3.23 3.52 -8.52
C PRO A 17 3.71 2.12 -8.11
N ARG A 18 4.99 1.79 -8.38
CA ARG A 18 5.57 0.50 -7.96
C ARG A 18 5.73 0.39 -6.45
N LEU A 19 6.18 1.46 -5.82
CA LEU A 19 6.30 1.53 -4.37
C LEU A 19 4.91 1.37 -3.73
N ASN A 20 3.90 2.10 -4.21
CA ASN A 20 2.54 2.01 -3.72
C ASN A 20 1.97 0.57 -3.87
N ARG A 21 2.17 -0.08 -5.03
CA ARG A 21 1.77 -1.48 -5.23
C ARG A 21 2.47 -2.44 -4.26
N SER A 22 3.74 -2.18 -3.94
CA SER A 22 4.50 -3.01 -3.00
C SER A 22 4.02 -2.81 -1.57
N ILE A 23 3.76 -1.55 -1.15
CA ILE A 23 3.17 -1.20 0.14
C ILE A 23 1.82 -1.88 0.29
N PHE A 24 0.91 -1.74 -0.68
CA PHE A 24 -0.39 -2.41 -0.65
C PHE A 24 -0.27 -3.91 -0.35
N ARG A 25 0.57 -4.62 -1.12
CA ARG A 25 0.74 -6.08 -0.96
C ARG A 25 1.27 -6.44 0.41
N VAL A 26 2.33 -5.77 0.87
CA VAL A 26 2.95 -6.07 2.16
C VAL A 26 1.95 -5.82 3.29
N PHE A 27 1.33 -4.64 3.33
CA PHE A 27 0.40 -4.28 4.41
C PHE A 27 -0.85 -5.16 4.42
N PHE A 28 -1.40 -5.51 3.24
CA PHE A 28 -2.56 -6.37 3.15
C PHE A 28 -2.26 -7.82 3.55
N ILE A 29 -1.11 -8.37 3.14
CA ILE A 29 -0.70 -9.72 3.53
C ILE A 29 -0.43 -9.78 5.04
N THR A 30 0.28 -8.79 5.58
CA THR A 30 0.54 -8.71 7.02
C THR A 30 -0.77 -8.58 7.81
N PHE A 31 -1.72 -7.75 7.33
CA PHE A 31 -3.05 -7.68 7.90
C PHE A 31 -3.73 -9.04 7.93
N LEU A 32 -3.75 -9.77 6.81
CA LEU A 32 -4.38 -11.09 6.74
C LEU A 32 -3.75 -12.09 7.72
N LEU A 33 -2.41 -12.13 7.80
CA LEU A 33 -1.72 -13.02 8.72
C LEU A 33 -2.06 -12.70 10.18
N LEU A 34 -1.96 -11.42 10.55
CA LEU A 34 -2.28 -10.98 11.90
C LEU A 34 -3.76 -11.21 12.24
N PHE A 35 -4.66 -10.99 11.28
CA PHE A 35 -6.08 -11.26 11.46
C PHE A 35 -6.37 -12.75 11.65
N ILE A 36 -5.71 -13.62 10.90
CA ILE A 36 -5.84 -15.09 11.08
C ILE A 36 -5.32 -15.52 12.45
N ILE A 37 -4.19 -14.95 12.91
CA ILE A 37 -3.66 -15.24 14.24
C ILE A 37 -4.64 -14.78 15.32
N ASP A 38 -5.21 -13.59 15.20
CA ASP A 38 -6.18 -13.05 16.16
C ASP A 38 -7.51 -13.84 16.13
N LEU A 39 -7.88 -14.44 14.99
CA LEU A 39 -9.01 -15.37 14.91
C LEU A 39 -8.73 -16.71 15.60
N ALA A 40 -7.50 -17.21 15.50
CA ALA A 40 -7.10 -18.45 16.16
C ALA A 40 -6.97 -18.27 17.68
N GLU A 41 -6.41 -17.14 18.11
CA GLU A 41 -6.29 -16.74 19.52
C GLU A 41 -6.84 -15.33 19.72
N PRO A 42 -8.13 -15.20 20.10
CA PRO A 42 -8.77 -13.90 20.31
C PRO A 42 -8.00 -13.04 21.31
N GLY A 43 -7.61 -11.84 20.89
CA GLY A 43 -6.87 -10.90 21.74
C GLY A 43 -5.35 -10.99 21.59
N PHE A 44 -4.80 -12.02 20.94
CA PHE A 44 -3.35 -12.17 20.83
C PHE A 44 -2.71 -11.01 20.07
N VAL A 45 -3.30 -10.56 18.97
CA VAL A 45 -2.80 -9.42 18.20
C VAL A 45 -3.41 -8.13 18.74
N THR A 46 -4.72 -8.10 18.92
CA THR A 46 -5.47 -6.90 19.27
C THR A 46 -5.11 -6.28 20.62
N ASN A 47 -4.54 -7.05 21.56
CA ASN A 47 -4.00 -6.52 22.83
C ASN A 47 -2.76 -5.62 22.63
N TRP A 48 -1.97 -5.85 21.59
CA TRP A 48 -0.74 -5.11 21.33
C TRP A 48 -0.87 -4.13 20.17
N PHE A 49 -1.67 -4.51 19.17
CA PHE A 49 -1.79 -3.79 17.93
C PHE A 49 -3.13 -4.06 17.27
N ASN A 50 -3.86 -3.02 16.86
CA ASN A 50 -5.08 -3.21 16.10
C ASN A 50 -4.75 -3.45 14.61
N PRO A 51 -4.94 -4.67 14.05
CA PRO A 51 -4.59 -4.99 12.68
C PRO A 51 -5.36 -4.15 11.65
N VAL A 52 -6.52 -3.58 12.02
CA VAL A 52 -7.31 -2.68 11.16
C VAL A 52 -6.49 -1.48 10.66
N TRP A 53 -5.48 -1.02 11.40
CA TRP A 53 -4.60 0.06 10.93
C TRP A 53 -3.85 -0.31 9.63
N LEU A 54 -3.41 -1.56 9.50
CA LEU A 54 -2.76 -2.05 8.28
C LEU A 54 -3.75 -2.11 7.12
N LEU A 55 -5.00 -2.49 7.40
CA LEU A 55 -6.07 -2.49 6.40
C LEU A 55 -6.37 -1.08 5.89
N ILE A 56 -6.44 -0.08 6.78
CA ILE A 56 -6.65 1.32 6.39
C ILE A 56 -5.53 1.81 5.47
N ILE A 57 -4.26 1.52 5.80
CA ILE A 57 -3.11 1.90 4.98
C ILE A 57 -3.17 1.22 3.61
N ALA A 58 -3.52 -0.07 3.56
CA ALA A 58 -3.70 -0.80 2.32
C ALA A 58 -4.84 -0.20 1.47
N LEU A 59 -5.98 0.14 2.08
CA LEU A 59 -7.11 0.76 1.37
C LEU A 59 -6.75 2.14 0.81
N ILE A 60 -6.10 3.00 1.59
CA ILE A 60 -5.64 4.31 1.12
C ILE A 60 -4.66 4.14 -0.05
N SER A 61 -3.73 3.19 0.07
CA SER A 61 -2.78 2.85 -1.00
C SER A 61 -3.51 2.41 -2.28
N ALA A 62 -4.54 1.55 -2.16
CA ALA A 62 -5.35 1.11 -3.29
C ALA A 62 -6.15 2.25 -3.94
N ILE A 63 -6.74 3.16 -3.14
CA ILE A 63 -7.47 4.33 -3.65
C ILE A 63 -6.52 5.26 -4.42
N ILE A 64 -5.33 5.52 -3.89
CA ILE A 64 -4.31 6.34 -4.58
C ILE A 64 -3.87 5.69 -5.89
N PHE A 65 -3.80 4.35 -5.95
CA PHE A 65 -3.49 3.62 -7.17
C PHE A 65 -4.58 3.82 -8.23
N ILE A 66 -5.84 3.57 -7.87
CA ILE A 66 -6.99 3.65 -8.80
C ILE A 66 -7.24 5.09 -9.30
N THR A 67 -7.00 6.09 -8.45
CA THR A 67 -7.24 7.50 -8.80
C THR A 67 -6.11 8.15 -9.62
N LYS A 68 -4.93 7.52 -9.69
CA LYS A 68 -3.77 8.03 -10.44
C LYS A 68 -3.47 7.24 -11.73
N ASP A 69 -4.07 6.08 -11.91
CA ASP A 69 -4.10 5.34 -13.18
C ASP A 69 -5.19 5.92 -14.11
#